data_AF-A0A932MYK2-F1
#
_entry.id   AF-A0A932MYK2-F1
#
_cell.length_a   1.000
_cell.length_b   1.000
_cell.length_c   1.000
_cell.angle_alpha   90.00
_cell.angle_beta   90.00
_cell.angle_gamma   90.00
#
_symmetry.space_group_name_H-M   'P 1'
#
loop_
_entity.id
_entity.type
_entity.pdbx_description
1 polymer ?
#
loop_
_entity_poly.entity_id
_entity_poly.type
_entity_poly.pdbx_seq_one_letter_code
_entity_poly.pdbx_strand_id
1 'polypeptide(L)'
;MAFDPERHAALLWSVVALVMTALGVLVTRRLRRMPTGRELFLWVGIGTALAVASLIVVRPAGGIAAAPWRVLVPAPAVAALTLYFGASLAYLAQGGRRLGYEAWIGRRFLLAKDSPVLSMVTSIALVGVLLAVTVVILSMGVLAGFEEDLQRKIIGANAHVVVQHPESTPFPYEEALIHEISQVPGVMAAAPFVEAEVALASPTNYTVALLFGIDAERSPAV
;
A
#
# COMPACT_ATOMS: atom_id res chain seq x y z
N MET A 1 29.05 34.60 -6.57
CA MET A 1 28.91 33.15 -6.85
C MET A 1 28.37 32.50 -5.57
N ALA A 2 27.06 32.40 -5.45
CA ALA A 2 26.40 31.89 -4.24
C ALA A 2 26.46 30.35 -4.21
N PHE A 3 26.87 29.81 -3.07
CA PHE A 3 26.98 28.38 -2.80
C PHE A 3 25.57 27.82 -2.65
N ASP A 4 25.12 27.00 -3.60
CA ASP A 4 23.76 26.44 -3.62
C ASP A 4 23.78 25.01 -3.05
N PRO A 5 23.49 24.80 -1.76
CA PRO A 5 23.72 23.53 -1.06
C PRO A 5 22.87 22.37 -1.59
N GLU A 6 21.73 22.66 -2.21
CA GLU A 6 20.83 21.63 -2.74
C GLU A 6 21.39 20.95 -4.00
N ARG A 7 22.11 21.69 -4.85
CA ARG A 7 22.74 21.13 -6.06
C ARG A 7 23.90 20.19 -5.73
N HIS A 8 24.67 20.50 -4.69
CA HIS A 8 25.76 19.66 -4.23
C HIS A 8 25.26 18.38 -3.57
N ALA A 9 24.15 18.45 -2.81
CA ALA A 9 23.50 17.26 -2.26
C ALA A 9 23.04 16.31 -3.38
N ALA A 10 22.34 16.82 -4.40
CA ALA A 10 21.87 16.00 -5.53
C ALA A 10 23.02 15.32 -6.30
N LEU A 11 24.14 16.01 -6.50
CA LEU A 11 25.33 15.44 -7.15
C LEU A 11 25.96 14.33 -6.30
N LEU A 12 26.11 14.53 -4.99
CA LEU A 12 26.63 13.51 -4.08
C LEU A 12 25.73 12.25 -4.08
N TRP A 13 24.41 12.42 -4.09
CA TRP A 13 23.46 11.31 -4.15
C TRP A 13 23.51 10.53 -5.47
N SER A 14 23.68 11.22 -6.61
CA SER A 14 23.84 10.56 -7.91
C SER A 14 25.14 9.74 -8.00
N VAL A 15 26.23 10.25 -7.40
CA VAL A 15 27.53 9.56 -7.35
C VAL A 15 27.45 8.34 -6.44
N VAL A 16 26.81 8.44 -5.28
CA VAL A 16 26.60 7.28 -4.38
C VAL A 16 25.74 6.21 -5.05
N ALA A 17 24.65 6.59 -5.73
CA ALA A 17 23.80 5.64 -6.45
C ALA A 17 24.55 4.94 -7.59
N LEU A 18 25.39 5.67 -8.34
CA LEU A 18 26.22 5.14 -9.43
C LEU A 18 27.31 4.20 -8.92
N VAL A 19 27.97 4.53 -7.81
CA VAL A 19 28.99 3.67 -7.18
C VAL A 19 28.35 2.39 -6.65
N MET A 20 27.16 2.46 -6.04
CA MET A 20 26.46 1.30 -5.51
C MET A 20 25.93 0.37 -6.62
N THR A 21 25.43 0.92 -7.73
CA THR A 21 25.06 0.11 -8.91
C THR A 21 26.29 -0.49 -9.59
N ALA A 22 27.39 0.25 -9.73
CA ALA A 22 28.64 -0.26 -10.26
C ALA A 22 29.23 -1.39 -9.41
N LEU A 23 29.16 -1.28 -8.08
CA LEU A 23 29.61 -2.31 -7.15
C LEU A 23 28.72 -3.56 -7.24
N GLY A 24 27.40 -3.40 -7.33
CA GLY A 24 26.45 -4.50 -7.54
C GLY A 24 26.68 -5.25 -8.86
N VAL A 25 26.96 -4.52 -9.95
CA VAL A 25 27.31 -5.09 -11.26
C VAL A 25 28.69 -5.78 -11.23
N LEU A 26 29.65 -5.24 -10.48
CA LEU A 26 30.98 -5.84 -10.34
C LEU A 26 30.92 -7.15 -9.54
N VAL A 27 30.10 -7.20 -8.48
CA VAL A 27 29.87 -8.41 -7.67
C VAL A 27 29.18 -9.50 -8.51
N THR A 28 28.15 -9.15 -9.29
CA THR A 28 27.47 -10.09 -10.20
C THR A 28 28.37 -10.58 -11.34
N ARG A 29 29.24 -9.72 -11.89
CA ARG A 29 30.23 -10.13 -12.90
C ARG A 29 31.32 -11.04 -12.33
N ARG A 30 31.72 -10.84 -11.07
CA ARG A 30 32.71 -11.71 -10.38
C ARG A 30 32.11 -13.08 -10.01
N LEU A 31 30.79 -13.12 -9.75
CA LEU A 31 30.02 -14.33 -9.43
C LEU A 31 30.02 -15.40 -10.55
N ARG A 32 30.25 -15.01 -11.80
CA ARG A 32 30.23 -15.93 -12.97
C ARG A 32 31.43 -16.88 -13.05
N ARG A 33 32.41 -16.79 -12.14
CA ARG A 33 33.65 -17.57 -12.16
C ARG A 33 33.83 -18.57 -11.00
N MET A 34 32.87 -18.75 -10.09
CA MET A 34 33.06 -19.58 -8.89
C MET A 34 32.17 -20.85 -8.85
N PRO A 35 32.73 -22.06 -8.65
CA PRO A 35 32.01 -23.33 -8.80
C PRO A 35 31.63 -23.99 -7.46
N THR A 36 30.99 -23.28 -6.52
CA THR A 36 30.47 -23.94 -5.31
C THR A 36 29.21 -23.24 -4.75
N GLY A 37 28.09 -23.98 -4.71
CA GLY A 37 26.75 -23.42 -4.47
C GLY A 37 26.54 -22.76 -3.11
N ARG A 38 27.26 -23.18 -2.07
CA ARG A 38 27.10 -22.63 -0.69
C ARG A 38 27.52 -21.16 -0.58
N GLU A 39 28.54 -20.75 -1.34
CA GLU A 39 29.05 -19.37 -1.29
C GLU A 39 28.20 -18.43 -2.15
N LEU A 40 27.61 -18.93 -3.23
CA LEU A 40 26.70 -18.17 -4.08
C LEU A 40 25.48 -17.67 -3.28
N PHE A 41 24.93 -18.51 -2.39
CA PHE A 41 23.79 -18.16 -1.54
C PHE A 41 24.13 -17.08 -0.50
N LEU A 42 25.29 -17.18 0.15
CA LEU A 42 25.76 -16.19 1.11
C LEU A 42 26.02 -14.84 0.44
N TRP A 43 26.67 -14.82 -0.73
CA TRP A 43 26.96 -13.58 -1.45
C TRP A 43 25.72 -12.94 -2.08
N VAL A 44 24.75 -13.74 -2.53
CA VAL A 44 23.47 -13.22 -3.02
C VAL A 44 22.69 -12.59 -1.85
N GLY A 45 22.64 -13.23 -0.67
CA GLY A 45 22.01 -12.68 0.53
C GLY A 45 22.67 -11.40 1.05
N ILE A 46 24.00 -11.33 1.01
CA ILE A 46 24.76 -10.11 1.35
C ILE A 46 24.45 -8.99 0.34
N GLY A 47 24.35 -9.33 -0.96
CA GLY A 47 23.99 -8.37 -2.02
C GLY A 47 22.60 -7.76 -1.82
N THR A 48 21.60 -8.56 -1.43
CA THR A 48 20.25 -8.07 -1.14
C THR A 48 20.18 -7.26 0.15
N ALA A 49 20.87 -7.70 1.21
CA ALA A 49 20.93 -6.96 2.46
C ALA A 49 21.53 -5.56 2.27
N LEU A 50 22.58 -5.45 1.45
CA LEU A 50 23.18 -4.16 1.08
C LEU A 50 22.26 -3.31 0.20
N ALA A 51 21.51 -3.92 -0.73
CA ALA A 51 20.53 -3.20 -1.56
C ALA A 51 19.38 -2.65 -0.71
N VAL A 52 18.86 -3.43 0.25
CA VAL A 52 17.81 -2.98 1.17
C VAL A 52 18.35 -1.94 2.17
N ALA A 53 19.57 -2.11 2.69
CA ALA A 53 20.21 -1.12 3.55
C ALA A 53 20.45 0.22 2.83
N SER A 54 20.78 0.19 1.54
CA SER A 54 20.92 1.42 0.72
C SER A 54 19.61 2.22 0.64
N LEU A 55 18.47 1.54 0.74
CA LEU A 55 17.14 2.14 0.67
C LEU A 55 16.71 2.84 1.97
N ILE A 56 17.23 2.40 3.12
CA ILE A 56 17.00 3.06 4.42
C ILE A 56 17.78 4.37 4.52
N VAL A 57 18.95 4.44 3.89
CA VAL A 57 19.85 5.61 3.91
C VAL A 57 19.36 6.74 3.00
N VAL A 58 18.58 6.44 1.95
CA VAL A 58 18.05 7.44 0.99
C VAL A 58 16.66 7.95 1.44
N ARG A 59 16.53 8.41 2.68
CA ARG A 59 15.36 9.21 3.12
C ARG A 59 15.70 10.70 3.00
N PRO A 60 15.25 11.41 1.94
CA PRO A 60 15.49 12.83 1.84
C PRO A 60 14.67 13.58 2.90
N ALA A 61 15.32 14.46 3.64
CA ALA A 61 14.67 15.46 4.48
C ALA A 61 14.09 16.54 3.56
N GLY A 62 12.81 16.45 3.22
CA GLY A 62 12.13 17.51 2.46
C GLY A 62 10.70 17.16 2.01
N GLY A 63 9.74 17.95 2.52
CA GLY A 63 8.46 18.31 1.88
C GLY A 63 7.50 17.20 1.44
N ILE A 64 6.36 17.07 2.15
CA ILE A 64 5.44 15.92 2.15
C ILE A 64 4.38 15.95 1.01
N ALA A 65 4.38 16.91 0.08
CA ALA A 65 3.13 17.24 -0.62
C ALA A 65 2.89 16.65 -2.03
N ALA A 66 3.86 16.50 -2.93
CA ALA A 66 3.52 16.12 -4.32
C ALA A 66 4.70 15.60 -5.14
N ALA A 67 5.08 14.32 -5.00
CA ALA A 67 6.14 13.81 -5.87
C ALA A 67 6.00 12.35 -6.31
N PRO A 68 6.21 12.07 -7.62
CA PRO A 68 6.06 10.75 -8.24
C PRO A 68 7.09 9.71 -7.74
N TRP A 69 8.12 10.14 -7.00
CA TRP A 69 9.14 9.24 -6.46
C TRP A 69 8.65 8.36 -5.28
N ARG A 70 7.45 8.60 -4.73
CA ARG A 70 6.81 7.70 -3.74
C ARG A 70 6.63 6.27 -4.26
N VAL A 71 6.48 6.09 -5.56
CA VAL A 71 6.38 4.76 -6.22
C VAL A 71 7.76 4.25 -6.64
N LEU A 72 8.68 5.16 -6.95
CA LEU A 72 10.02 4.83 -7.43
C LEU A 72 10.96 4.31 -6.33
N VAL A 73 10.71 4.64 -5.06
CA VAL A 73 11.48 4.13 -3.92
C VAL A 73 11.11 2.67 -3.57
N PRO A 74 9.83 2.27 -3.42
CA PRO A 74 9.50 0.87 -3.10
C PRO A 74 9.70 -0.07 -4.30
N ALA A 75 9.53 0.39 -5.55
CA ALA A 75 9.62 -0.44 -6.74
C ALA A 75 10.96 -1.25 -6.87
N PRO A 76 12.16 -0.63 -6.74
CA PRO A 76 13.41 -1.38 -6.79
C PRO A 76 13.61 -2.28 -5.58
N ALA A 77 13.07 -1.93 -4.41
CA ALA A 77 13.13 -2.77 -3.21
C ALA A 77 12.32 -4.06 -3.39
N VAL A 78 11.10 -3.93 -3.91
CA VAL A 78 10.22 -5.06 -4.25
C VAL A 78 10.82 -5.88 -5.39
N ALA A 79 11.43 -5.25 -6.39
CA ALA A 79 12.13 -5.95 -7.47
C ALA A 79 13.36 -6.73 -6.97
N ALA A 80 14.15 -6.15 -6.06
CA ALA A 80 15.30 -6.83 -5.45
C ALA A 80 14.85 -7.99 -4.55
N LEU A 81 13.78 -7.81 -3.78
CA LEU A 81 13.20 -8.85 -2.93
C LEU A 81 12.64 -10.00 -3.78
N THR A 82 11.94 -9.70 -4.87
CA THR A 82 11.39 -10.72 -5.79
C THR A 82 12.48 -11.41 -6.60
N LEU A 83 13.52 -10.71 -7.03
CA LEU A 83 14.70 -11.32 -7.67
C LEU A 83 15.48 -12.20 -6.70
N TYR A 84 15.61 -11.81 -5.43
CA TYR A 84 16.25 -12.61 -4.40
C TYR A 84 15.43 -13.85 -4.05
N PHE A 85 14.13 -13.67 -3.82
CA PHE A 85 13.23 -14.77 -3.54
C PHE A 85 13.14 -15.73 -4.73
N GLY A 86 13.08 -15.20 -5.96
CA GLY A 86 13.10 -15.95 -7.20
C GLY A 86 14.42 -16.68 -7.45
N ALA A 87 15.57 -16.04 -7.20
CA ALA A 87 16.88 -16.67 -7.29
C ALA A 87 17.10 -17.73 -6.20
N SER A 88 16.59 -17.49 -4.99
CA SER A 88 16.60 -18.45 -3.88
C SER A 88 15.69 -19.65 -4.16
N LEU A 89 14.49 -19.42 -4.70
CA LEU A 89 13.56 -20.47 -5.11
C LEU A 89 14.11 -21.26 -6.31
N ALA A 90 14.72 -20.57 -7.28
CA ALA A 90 15.42 -21.20 -8.39
C ALA A 90 16.66 -21.95 -7.91
N TYR A 91 17.36 -21.50 -6.87
CA TYR A 91 18.47 -22.22 -6.25
C TYR A 91 18.00 -23.47 -5.49
N LEU A 92 16.86 -23.41 -4.81
CA LEU A 92 16.21 -24.60 -4.22
C LEU A 92 15.73 -25.57 -5.30
N ALA A 93 15.21 -25.06 -6.42
CA ALA A 93 14.74 -25.86 -7.55
C ALA A 93 15.89 -26.47 -8.38
N GLN A 94 16.98 -25.73 -8.63
CA GLN A 94 18.14 -26.14 -9.43
C GLN A 94 19.23 -26.83 -8.59
N GLY A 95 19.26 -26.61 -7.27
CA GLY A 95 20.00 -27.42 -6.29
C GLY A 95 19.50 -28.86 -6.20
N GLY A 96 18.44 -29.18 -6.94
CA GLY A 96 17.87 -30.49 -7.19
C GLY A 96 18.74 -31.47 -8.00
N ARG A 97 20.05 -31.54 -7.77
CA ARG A 97 20.82 -32.76 -8.13
C ARG A 97 21.18 -33.65 -6.94
N ARG A 98 20.55 -33.46 -5.76
CA ARG A 98 20.40 -34.48 -4.69
C ARG A 98 19.12 -34.35 -3.83
N LEU A 99 17.97 -33.93 -4.35
CA LEU A 99 16.67 -34.09 -3.62
C LEU A 99 16.18 -35.55 -3.55
N GLY A 100 17.03 -36.53 -3.89
CA GLY A 100 16.62 -37.89 -4.22
C GLY A 100 16.15 -38.73 -3.03
N TYR A 101 16.66 -38.47 -1.82
CA TYR A 101 16.39 -39.34 -0.65
C TYR A 101 15.64 -38.63 0.48
N GLU A 102 16.10 -37.46 0.92
CA GLU A 102 15.51 -36.74 2.06
C GLU A 102 14.09 -36.22 1.75
N ALA A 103 13.89 -35.61 0.57
CA ALA A 103 12.56 -35.15 0.14
C ALA A 103 11.63 -36.33 -0.19
N TRP A 104 12.20 -37.45 -0.66
CA TRP A 104 11.45 -38.68 -0.88
C TRP A 104 10.98 -39.30 0.45
N ILE A 105 11.84 -39.31 1.47
CA ILE A 105 11.47 -39.68 2.84
C ILE A 105 10.41 -38.72 3.39
N GLY A 106 10.65 -37.41 3.31
CA GLY A 106 9.71 -36.40 3.82
C GLY A 106 8.33 -36.52 3.19
N ARG A 107 8.25 -36.63 1.86
CA ARG A 107 6.99 -36.82 1.14
C ARG A 107 6.34 -38.15 1.48
N ARG A 108 7.11 -39.22 1.66
CA ARG A 108 6.60 -40.52 2.08
C ARG A 108 6.01 -40.46 3.49
N PHE A 109 6.61 -39.72 4.43
CA PHE A 109 6.09 -39.53 5.78
C PHE A 109 4.87 -38.60 5.81
N LEU A 110 4.84 -37.55 4.98
CA LEU A 110 3.68 -36.66 4.85
C LEU A 110 2.46 -37.35 4.21
N LEU A 111 2.70 -38.28 3.27
CA LEU A 111 1.66 -39.06 2.59
C LEU A 111 1.58 -40.51 3.13
N ALA A 112 2.19 -40.82 4.27
CA ALA A 112 2.25 -42.18 4.80
C ALA A 112 0.84 -42.63 5.21
N LYS A 113 0.23 -43.48 4.38
CA LYS A 113 -1.09 -44.08 4.63
C LYS A 113 -1.02 -45.26 5.61
N ASP A 114 0.17 -45.83 5.79
CA ASP A 114 0.39 -47.07 6.55
C ASP A 114 0.35 -46.87 8.08
N SER A 115 0.48 -45.64 8.58
CA SER A 115 0.32 -45.31 10.00
C SER A 115 -0.87 -44.35 10.21
N PRO A 116 -2.05 -44.85 10.62
CA PRO A 116 -3.26 -44.04 10.72
C PRO A 116 -3.12 -42.89 11.73
N VAL A 117 -2.35 -43.08 12.81
CA VAL A 117 -2.13 -42.05 13.84
C VAL A 117 -1.30 -40.89 13.27
N LEU A 118 -0.22 -41.18 12.52
CA LEU A 118 0.62 -40.13 11.95
C LEU A 118 -0.09 -39.36 10.82
N SER A 119 -0.88 -40.06 9.99
CA SER A 119 -1.71 -39.45 8.95
C SER A 119 -2.78 -38.52 9.52
N MET A 120 -3.39 -38.90 10.65
CA MET A 120 -4.39 -38.09 11.34
C MET A 120 -3.80 -36.79 11.92
N VAL A 121 -2.66 -36.86 12.60
CA VAL A 121 -2.00 -35.65 13.14
C VAL A 121 -1.55 -34.71 12.01
N THR A 122 -0.99 -35.25 10.94
CA THR A 122 -0.51 -34.46 9.80
C THR A 122 -1.66 -33.77 9.06
N SER A 123 -2.79 -34.45 8.87
CA SER A 123 -3.96 -33.86 8.21
C SER A 123 -4.61 -32.76 9.05
N ILE A 124 -4.74 -32.96 10.37
CA ILE A 124 -5.25 -31.91 11.28
C ILE A 124 -4.31 -30.71 11.29
N ALA A 125 -2.99 -30.91 11.36
CA ALA A 125 -2.02 -29.83 11.31
C ALA A 125 -2.09 -29.04 9.99
N LEU A 126 -2.20 -29.74 8.86
CA LEU A 126 -2.31 -29.12 7.54
C LEU A 126 -3.57 -28.26 7.42
N VAL A 127 -4.73 -28.79 7.84
CA VAL A 127 -6.00 -28.04 7.84
C VAL A 127 -5.91 -26.84 8.78
N GLY A 128 -5.30 -26.99 9.96
CA GLY A 128 -5.11 -25.90 10.92
C GLY A 128 -4.30 -24.73 10.35
N VAL A 129 -3.18 -25.02 9.68
CA VAL A 129 -2.34 -23.98 9.04
C VAL A 129 -3.07 -23.32 7.87
N LEU A 130 -3.76 -24.11 7.03
CA LEU A 130 -4.55 -23.57 5.91
C LEU A 130 -5.63 -22.61 6.41
N LEU A 131 -6.36 -22.98 7.46
CA LEU A 131 -7.38 -22.12 8.06
C LEU A 131 -6.76 -20.86 8.68
N ALA A 132 -5.66 -21.00 9.44
CA ALA A 132 -4.99 -19.86 10.07
C ALA A 132 -4.53 -18.82 9.04
N VAL A 133 -3.87 -19.26 7.97
CA VAL A 133 -3.38 -18.37 6.91
C VAL A 133 -4.56 -17.75 6.13
N THR A 134 -5.60 -18.54 5.84
CA THR A 134 -6.80 -18.05 5.14
C THR A 134 -7.46 -16.91 5.92
N VAL A 135 -7.62 -17.08 7.24
CA VAL A 135 -8.24 -16.05 8.10
C VAL A 135 -7.44 -14.76 8.11
N VAL A 136 -6.10 -14.83 8.18
CA VAL A 136 -5.24 -13.63 8.19
C VAL A 136 -5.28 -12.90 6.85
N ILE A 137 -5.22 -13.63 5.73
CA ILE A 137 -5.30 -13.02 4.40
C ILE A 137 -6.68 -12.38 4.19
N LEU A 138 -7.74 -13.08 4.61
CA LEU A 138 -9.11 -12.59 4.48
C LEU A 138 -9.34 -11.33 5.33
N SER A 139 -8.89 -11.31 6.58
CA SER A 139 -9.10 -10.15 7.46
C SER A 139 -8.38 -8.91 6.94
N MET A 140 -7.15 -9.06 6.44
CA MET A 140 -6.41 -7.99 5.78
C MET A 140 -7.13 -7.50 4.53
N GLY A 141 -7.68 -8.41 3.72
CA GLY A 141 -8.45 -8.05 2.52
C GLY A 141 -9.72 -7.27 2.84
N VAL A 142 -10.49 -7.69 3.85
CA VAL A 142 -11.72 -7.02 4.25
C VAL A 142 -11.45 -5.63 4.82
N LEU A 143 -10.49 -5.49 5.74
CA LEU A 143 -10.15 -4.18 6.31
C LEU A 143 -9.64 -3.22 5.22
N ALA A 144 -8.76 -3.68 4.33
CA ALA A 144 -8.25 -2.85 3.26
C ALA A 144 -9.36 -2.36 2.31
N GLY A 145 -10.28 -3.25 1.92
CA GLY A 145 -11.40 -2.88 1.07
C GLY A 145 -12.38 -1.92 1.76
N PHE A 146 -12.64 -2.14 3.04
CA PHE A 146 -13.53 -1.28 3.83
C PHE A 146 -12.92 0.09 4.09
N GLU A 147 -11.62 0.17 4.39
CA GLU A 147 -10.88 1.42 4.54
C GLU A 147 -11.00 2.27 3.27
N GLU A 148 -10.83 1.66 2.09
CA GLU A 148 -10.93 2.36 0.82
C GLU A 148 -12.35 2.87 0.52
N ASP A 149 -13.39 2.08 0.84
CA ASP A 149 -14.79 2.50 0.68
C ASP A 149 -15.17 3.62 1.66
N LEU A 150 -14.75 3.50 2.93
CA LEU A 150 -14.97 4.54 3.92
C LEU A 150 -14.24 5.82 3.56
N GLN A 151 -12.96 5.73 3.18
CA GLN A 151 -12.19 6.90 2.78
C GLN A 151 -12.84 7.59 1.58
N ARG A 152 -13.29 6.83 0.58
CA ARG A 152 -14.03 7.38 -0.57
C ARG A 152 -15.33 8.05 -0.16
N LYS A 153 -16.12 7.47 0.74
CA LYS A 153 -17.37 8.08 1.21
C LYS A 153 -17.15 9.32 2.06
N ILE A 154 -16.12 9.32 2.91
CA ILE A 154 -15.80 10.48 3.75
C ILE A 154 -15.35 11.66 2.88
N ILE A 155 -14.47 11.42 1.90
CA ILE A 155 -13.89 12.48 1.05
C ILE A 155 -14.82 12.87 -0.11
N GLY A 156 -15.62 11.92 -0.62
CA GLY A 156 -16.42 12.10 -1.83
C GLY A 156 -17.88 12.50 -1.60
N ALA A 157 -18.42 12.39 -0.39
CA ALA A 157 -19.82 12.70 -0.11
C ALA A 157 -20.05 14.05 0.59
N ASN A 158 -18.99 14.77 0.94
CA ASN A 158 -19.08 16.04 1.66
C ASN A 158 -18.35 17.16 0.93
N ALA A 159 -18.94 18.36 0.92
CA ALA A 159 -18.25 19.55 0.48
C ALA A 159 -17.00 19.79 1.33
N HIS A 160 -15.86 20.07 0.70
CA HIS A 160 -14.59 20.28 1.40
C HIS A 160 -14.63 21.52 2.33
N VAL A 161 -15.53 22.46 2.03
CA VAL A 161 -15.76 23.67 2.81
C VAL A 161 -17.27 23.90 2.91
N VAL A 162 -17.75 24.10 4.13
CA VAL A 162 -19.15 24.43 4.44
C VAL A 162 -19.19 25.83 5.03
N VAL A 163 -19.96 26.72 4.42
CA VAL A 163 -20.17 28.09 4.90
C VAL A 163 -21.55 28.15 5.54
N GLN A 164 -21.58 28.40 6.85
CA GLN A 164 -22.81 28.51 7.64
C GLN A 164 -22.76 29.78 8.50
N HIS A 165 -23.94 30.33 8.82
CA HIS A 165 -24.02 31.43 9.78
C HIS A 165 -23.78 30.90 11.20
N PRO A 166 -23.04 31.61 12.08
CA PRO A 166 -22.76 31.16 13.45
C PRO A 166 -24.01 31.02 14.33
N GLU A 167 -25.04 31.80 14.04
CA GLU A 167 -26.35 31.70 14.70
C GLU A 167 -27.32 30.90 13.83
N SER A 168 -28.27 30.20 14.45
CA SER A 168 -29.34 29.41 13.80
C SER A 168 -30.37 30.28 13.04
N THR A 169 -29.95 31.45 12.58
CA THR A 169 -30.72 32.37 11.75
C THR A 169 -30.61 31.94 10.29
N PRO A 170 -31.71 32.02 9.51
CA PRO A 170 -31.68 31.72 8.08
C PRO A 170 -30.62 32.58 7.38
N PHE A 171 -29.73 31.93 6.64
CA PHE A 171 -28.77 32.62 5.79
C PHE A 171 -29.54 33.30 4.64
N PRO A 172 -29.44 34.62 4.43
CA PRO A 172 -30.12 35.27 3.32
C PRO A 172 -29.51 34.76 2.00
N TYR A 173 -30.26 33.92 1.30
CA TYR A 173 -29.84 33.35 0.03
C TYR A 173 -29.93 34.44 -1.06
N GLU A 174 -28.78 34.81 -1.61
CA GLU A 174 -28.67 35.63 -2.82
C GLU A 174 -27.83 34.89 -3.85
N GLU A 175 -28.34 34.76 -5.09
CA GLU A 175 -27.58 34.14 -6.18
C GLU A 175 -26.23 34.83 -6.44
N ALA A 176 -26.16 36.14 -6.15
CA ALA A 176 -24.93 36.93 -6.25
C ALA A 176 -23.80 36.39 -5.36
N LEU A 177 -24.12 35.87 -4.17
CA LEU A 177 -23.13 35.35 -3.25
C LEU A 177 -22.50 34.04 -3.74
N ILE A 178 -23.30 33.14 -4.33
CA ILE A 178 -22.78 31.91 -4.94
C ILE A 178 -21.82 32.27 -6.08
N HIS A 179 -22.18 33.30 -6.87
CA HIS A 179 -21.31 33.77 -7.95
C HIS A 179 -19.99 34.29 -7.40
N GLU A 180 -19.99 35.13 -6.36
CA GLU A 180 -18.79 35.64 -5.72
C GLU A 180 -17.89 34.51 -5.16
N ILE A 181 -18.47 33.51 -4.49
CA ILE A 181 -17.74 32.35 -3.95
C ILE A 181 -17.13 31.52 -5.09
N SER A 182 -17.84 31.35 -6.20
CA SER A 182 -17.34 30.61 -7.37
C SER A 182 -16.15 31.27 -8.07
N GLN A 183 -15.96 32.58 -7.88
CA GLN A 183 -14.82 33.33 -8.44
C GLN A 183 -13.55 33.21 -7.57
N VAL A 184 -13.63 32.62 -6.38
CA VAL A 184 -12.46 32.44 -5.50
C VAL A 184 -11.51 31.38 -6.10
N PRO A 185 -10.20 31.66 -6.23
CA PRO A 185 -9.25 30.70 -6.78
C PRO A 185 -9.24 29.38 -5.98
N GLY A 186 -9.50 28.27 -6.67
CA GLY A 186 -9.51 26.92 -6.07
C GLY A 186 -10.91 26.35 -5.78
N VAL A 187 -11.98 27.13 -5.96
CA VAL A 187 -13.36 26.63 -5.88
C VAL A 187 -13.73 25.95 -7.21
N MET A 188 -14.05 24.66 -7.16
CA MET A 188 -14.45 23.88 -8.35
C MET A 188 -15.95 23.98 -8.64
N ALA A 189 -16.77 23.98 -7.57
CA ALA A 189 -18.21 24.12 -7.64
C ALA A 189 -18.75 24.59 -6.28
N ALA A 190 -19.92 25.23 -6.29
CA ALA A 190 -20.62 25.67 -5.09
C ALA A 190 -22.12 25.42 -5.26
N ALA A 191 -22.77 24.87 -4.23
CA ALA A 191 -24.21 24.66 -4.20
C ALA A 191 -24.76 25.06 -2.82
N PRO A 192 -25.95 25.69 -2.78
CA PRO A 192 -26.63 25.97 -1.53
C PRO A 192 -27.22 24.66 -0.96
N PHE A 193 -27.29 24.57 0.36
CA PHE A 193 -28.05 23.51 1.03
C PHE A 193 -28.81 24.09 2.22
N VAL A 194 -29.91 23.42 2.57
CA VAL A 194 -30.71 23.73 3.76
C VAL A 194 -30.78 22.49 4.63
N GLU A 195 -30.44 22.64 5.90
CA GLU A 195 -30.55 21.59 6.91
C GLU A 195 -31.66 21.96 7.89
N ALA A 196 -32.64 21.07 8.06
CA ALA A 196 -33.75 21.28 8.98
C ALA A 196 -34.09 19.99 9.73
N GLU A 197 -34.23 20.06 11.05
CA GLU A 197 -34.78 18.96 11.83
C GLU A 197 -36.30 18.93 11.64
N VAL A 198 -36.81 17.82 11.12
CA VAL A 198 -38.23 17.64 10.84
C VAL A 198 -38.78 16.44 11.60
N ALA A 199 -40.03 16.58 12.00
CA ALA A 199 -40.79 15.53 12.63
C ALA A 199 -41.58 14.75 11.57
N LEU A 200 -41.24 13.48 11.37
CA LEU A 200 -41.99 12.58 10.50
C LEU A 200 -43.04 11.83 11.32
N ALA A 201 -44.31 12.10 11.01
CA ALA A 201 -45.45 11.42 11.63
C ALA A 201 -46.09 10.44 10.63
N SER A 202 -46.34 9.23 11.12
CA SER A 202 -47.11 8.16 10.46
C SER A 202 -48.26 7.76 11.40
N PRO A 203 -49.36 7.16 10.91
CA PRO A 203 -50.48 6.75 11.76
C PRO A 203 -50.12 5.87 12.97
N THR A 204 -48.96 5.20 12.94
CA THR A 204 -48.52 4.26 13.98
C THR A 204 -47.24 4.70 14.70
N ASN A 205 -46.46 5.63 14.14
CA ASN A 205 -45.15 6.00 14.68
C ASN A 205 -44.79 7.46 14.41
N TYR A 206 -43.95 8.02 15.28
CA TYR A 206 -43.35 9.33 15.15
C TYR A 206 -41.83 9.20 15.26
N THR A 207 -41.09 9.82 14.34
CA THR A 207 -39.63 9.85 14.35
C THR A 207 -39.15 11.24 13.96
N VAL A 208 -38.08 11.70 14.58
CA VAL A 208 -37.38 12.92 14.14
C VAL A 208 -36.35 12.53 13.09
N ALA A 209 -36.31 13.26 11.98
CA ALA A 209 -35.36 13.06 10.90
C ALA A 209 -34.72 14.39 10.52
N LEU A 210 -33.51 14.32 9.99
CA LEU A 210 -32.81 15.47 9.43
C LEU A 210 -33.16 15.58 7.94
N LEU A 211 -33.75 16.69 7.53
CA LEU A 211 -34.08 16.99 6.14
C LEU A 211 -32.98 17.85 5.53
N PHE A 212 -32.43 17.38 4.41
CA PHE A 212 -31.51 18.15 3.57
C PHE A 212 -32.21 18.59 2.30
N GLY A 213 -32.40 19.91 2.14
CA GLY A 213 -32.79 20.52 0.88
C GLY A 213 -31.55 20.80 0.03
N ILE A 214 -31.50 20.24 -1.17
CA ILE A 214 -30.40 20.42 -2.13
C ILE A 214 -30.91 20.93 -3.47
N ASP A 215 -30.08 21.69 -4.16
CA ASP A 215 -30.33 22.12 -5.55
C ASP A 215 -29.91 21.01 -6.52
N ALA A 216 -30.88 20.32 -7.12
CA ALA A 216 -30.65 19.15 -7.97
C ALA A 216 -29.77 19.43 -9.19
N GLU A 217 -29.70 20.67 -9.68
CA GLU A 217 -28.89 21.01 -10.85
C GLU A 217 -27.43 21.29 -10.50
N ARG A 218 -27.17 21.86 -9.32
CA ARG A 218 -25.83 22.31 -8.90
C ARG A 218 -25.11 21.32 -7.97
N SER A 219 -25.85 20.57 -7.17
CA SER A 219 -25.29 19.61 -6.21
C SER A 219 -24.46 18.46 -6.81
N PRO A 220 -24.71 17.92 -8.02
CA PRO A 220 -23.89 16.84 -8.57
C PRO A 220 -22.44 17.23 -8.91
N ALA A 221 -22.15 18.53 -8.98
CA ALA A 221 -20.85 19.06 -9.36
C ALA A 221 -19.95 19.44 -8.16
N VAL A 222 -20.50 19.44 -6.93
CA VAL A 222 -19.84 19.78 -5.66
C VAL A 222 -19.36 18.52 -4.95
#